data_AF-A0A1V6NHV3-F1
#
_entry.id   AF-A0A1V6NHV3-F1
#
_cell.length_a   1.000
_cell.length_b   1.000
_cell.length_c   1.000
_cell.angle_alpha   90.00
_cell.angle_beta   90.00
_cell.angle_gamma   90.00
#
_symmetry.space_group_name_H-M   'P 1'
#
loop_
_entity.id
_entity.type
_entity.pdbx_description
1 polymer ?
#
loop_
_entity_poly.entity_id
_entity_poly.type
_entity_poly.pdbx_seq_one_letter_code
_entity_poly.pdbx_strand_id
1 'polypeptide(L)'
;MELYSGSSISSFASIKPPDLSAFLDTAFKRSVSHSLSHSLHLTFFTSLIYITIFRFKMKFSLACVAAFFAATVLATPIPDDALAKREDRGHYTVSGLGWHKKAILDAGGNSLDLAIAMLEIEDMNTGHYPYGDGKTYDAANFGLFKQNWGLLRVCASRYGFVGKSESQWNDGAILNSNVYADVASRWDCQNYYGYDKWFAGHRNGASGLANPYTQDIQNYKSAVQWIQKQIDSNQSYKTDDTRFWVSVVAI
;
A
#
# COMPACT_ATOMS: atom_id res chain seq x y z
N MET A 1 -11.17 52.52 -32.17
CA MET A 1 -11.20 53.68 -31.26
C MET A 1 -12.43 53.53 -30.40
N GLU A 2 -12.30 52.80 -29.29
CA GLU A 2 -13.06 53.00 -28.05
C GLU A 2 -12.41 52.08 -27.01
N LEU A 3 -12.01 52.70 -25.91
CA LEU A 3 -11.18 52.18 -24.84
C LEU A 3 -12.10 51.60 -23.76
N TYR A 4 -11.82 50.39 -23.26
CA TYR A 4 -12.32 49.95 -21.96
C TYR A 4 -11.15 49.53 -21.08
N SER A 5 -10.87 50.41 -20.10
CA SER A 5 -10.11 50.16 -18.89
C SER A 5 -10.74 48.99 -18.11
N GLY A 6 -10.00 48.05 -17.54
CA GLY A 6 -9.02 48.28 -16.48
C GLY A 6 -9.73 48.21 -15.12
N SER A 7 -9.73 47.03 -14.48
CA SER A 7 -10.09 46.85 -13.07
C SER A 7 -9.36 45.64 -12.50
N SER A 8 -8.20 45.92 -11.90
CA SER A 8 -7.44 45.02 -11.06
C SER A 8 -8.15 44.81 -9.72
N ILE A 9 -8.37 43.56 -9.32
CA ILE A 9 -8.81 43.23 -7.95
C ILE A 9 -7.70 42.41 -7.30
N SER A 10 -6.78 43.11 -6.65
CA SER A 10 -5.82 42.57 -5.71
C SER A 10 -6.43 42.59 -4.30
N SER A 11 -6.86 41.43 -3.81
CA SER A 11 -7.25 41.21 -2.42
C SER A 11 -6.74 39.85 -1.95
N PHE A 12 -5.43 39.76 -1.69
CA PHE A 12 -4.88 38.68 -0.86
C PHE A 12 -5.19 39.01 0.59
N ALA A 13 -6.21 38.36 1.14
CA ALA A 13 -6.41 38.30 2.58
C ALA A 13 -5.23 37.54 3.20
N SER A 14 -4.52 38.22 4.11
CA SER A 14 -3.46 37.63 4.92
C SER A 14 -4.06 36.57 5.84
N ILE A 15 -3.91 35.29 5.48
CA ILE A 15 -4.25 34.17 6.36
C ILE A 15 -3.14 34.07 7.40
N LYS A 16 -3.47 34.45 8.64
CA LYS A 16 -2.60 34.28 9.79
C LYS A 16 -2.35 32.77 10.00
N PRO A 17 -1.10 32.30 10.07
CA PRO A 17 -0.82 30.89 10.32
C PRO A 17 -1.37 30.49 11.70
N PRO A 18 -1.88 29.25 11.83
CA PRO A 18 -2.40 28.75 13.10
C PRO A 18 -1.29 28.68 14.15
N ASP A 19 -1.65 29.06 15.38
CA ASP A 19 -0.79 29.07 16.55
C ASP A 19 -0.37 27.64 16.93
N LEU A 20 0.87 27.29 16.60
CA LEU A 20 1.50 25.98 16.88
C LEU A 20 1.65 25.69 18.38
N SER A 21 1.55 26.69 19.26
CA SER A 21 1.72 26.48 20.70
C SER A 21 0.55 25.71 21.33
N ALA A 22 -0.67 25.89 20.83
CA ALA A 22 -1.86 25.18 21.31
C ALA A 22 -1.89 23.69 20.91
N PHE A 23 -1.18 23.31 19.85
CA PHE A 23 -1.16 21.93 19.35
C PHE A 23 -0.22 21.03 20.18
N LEU A 24 0.88 21.60 20.69
CA LEU A 24 1.85 20.87 21.50
C LEU A 24 1.31 20.54 22.91
N ASP A 25 0.50 21.42 23.49
CA ASP A 25 -0.04 21.23 24.85
C ASP A 25 -1.09 20.10 24.94
N THR A 26 -1.82 19.85 23.84
CA THR A 26 -2.85 18.79 23.80
C THR A 26 -2.22 17.41 23.57
N ALA A 27 -1.11 17.34 22.84
CA ALA A 27 -0.39 16.09 22.59
C ALA A 27 0.39 15.60 23.83
N PHE A 28 0.94 16.51 24.64
CA PHE A 28 1.72 16.12 25.82
C PHE A 28 0.83 15.60 26.98
N LYS A 29 -0.38 16.14 27.15
CA LYS A 29 -1.31 15.70 28.23
C LYS A 29 -1.96 14.33 27.98
N ARG A 30 -2.01 13.84 26.74
CA ARG A 30 -2.58 12.50 26.44
C ARG A 30 -1.60 11.35 26.62
N SER A 31 -0.29 11.61 26.72
CA SER A 31 0.72 10.55 26.84
C SER A 31 0.97 10.05 28.27
N VAL A 32 0.42 10.72 29.29
CA VAL A 32 0.74 10.42 30.71
C VAL A 32 -0.36 9.63 31.45
N SER A 33 -1.54 9.42 30.85
CA SER A 33 -2.68 8.79 31.55
C SER A 33 -2.91 7.30 31.29
N HIS A 34 -2.00 6.60 30.61
CA HIS A 34 -2.19 5.17 30.23
C HIS A 34 -1.08 4.24 30.71
N SER A 35 -0.62 4.42 31.96
CA SER A 35 0.18 3.41 32.64
C SER A 35 -0.24 3.34 34.09
N LEU A 36 -1.19 2.45 34.41
CA LEU A 36 -1.39 1.80 35.72
C LEU A 36 -2.68 0.97 35.69
N SER A 37 -2.62 -0.21 36.33
CA SER A 37 -3.65 -1.25 36.43
C SER A 37 -3.65 -2.21 35.22
N HIS A 38 -3.49 -3.52 35.34
CA HIS A 38 -3.83 -4.47 36.40
C HIS A 38 -2.76 -5.59 36.50
N SER A 39 -2.51 -6.03 37.74
CA SER A 39 -1.81 -7.27 38.07
C SER A 39 -2.64 -8.02 39.12
N LEU A 40 -2.52 -9.36 39.13
CA LEU A 40 -3.04 -10.38 40.05
C LEU A 40 -4.49 -10.92 39.88
N HIS A 41 -4.63 -12.18 39.44
CA HIS A 41 -4.88 -13.40 40.25
C HIS A 41 -5.24 -14.58 39.29
N LEU A 42 -4.49 -15.71 39.31
CA LEU A 42 -4.84 -17.00 39.97
C LEU A 42 -6.17 -17.60 39.44
N THR A 43 -6.34 -18.85 38.98
CA THR A 43 -5.84 -20.15 39.46
C THR A 43 -6.27 -21.27 38.49
N PHE A 44 -5.52 -22.37 38.50
CA PHE A 44 -5.81 -23.75 38.08
C PHE A 44 -7.26 -24.18 37.74
N PHE A 45 -7.42 -24.89 36.63
CA PHE A 45 -8.24 -26.11 36.56
C PHE A 45 -7.64 -27.12 35.57
N THR A 46 -7.23 -28.26 36.11
CA THR A 46 -6.97 -29.51 35.41
C THR A 46 -8.29 -30.16 34.99
N SER A 47 -8.40 -30.68 33.76
CA SER A 47 -8.98 -32.01 33.55
C SER A 47 -8.73 -32.57 32.15
N LEU A 48 -8.12 -33.75 32.19
CA LEU A 48 -8.07 -34.84 31.22
C LEU A 48 -9.49 -35.17 30.68
N ILE A 49 -9.61 -35.66 29.44
CA ILE A 49 -10.43 -36.85 29.06
C ILE A 49 -10.48 -37.05 27.51
N TYR A 50 -9.99 -38.24 27.09
CA TYR A 50 -10.36 -39.11 25.96
C TYR A 50 -10.18 -38.61 24.51
N ILE A 51 -9.19 -39.13 23.75
CA ILE A 51 -9.17 -40.43 23.04
C ILE A 51 -10.42 -40.68 22.20
N THR A 52 -10.31 -40.48 20.87
CA THR A 52 -10.84 -41.47 19.91
C THR A 52 -9.96 -41.47 18.65
N ILE A 53 -9.34 -42.62 18.43
CA ILE A 53 -8.52 -42.98 17.27
C ILE A 53 -9.48 -43.40 16.15
N PHE A 54 -9.50 -42.70 15.02
CA PHE A 54 -10.07 -43.23 13.78
C PHE A 54 -8.95 -43.58 12.81
N ARG A 55 -8.56 -44.87 12.84
CA ARG A 55 -7.72 -45.53 11.84
C ARG A 55 -8.58 -45.87 10.63
N PHE A 56 -8.40 -45.18 9.50
CA PHE A 56 -8.85 -45.69 8.20
C PHE A 56 -7.67 -46.34 7.49
N LYS A 57 -7.61 -47.68 7.56
CA LYS A 57 -6.80 -48.52 6.67
C LYS A 57 -7.68 -48.90 5.49
N MET A 58 -7.36 -48.42 4.29
CA MET A 58 -7.83 -49.03 3.05
C MET A 58 -6.64 -49.60 2.28
N LYS A 59 -6.65 -50.92 2.12
CA LYS A 59 -5.83 -51.69 1.19
C LYS A 59 -6.77 -52.20 0.10
N PHE A 60 -6.55 -51.80 -1.15
CA PHE A 60 -7.06 -52.47 -2.35
C PHE A 60 -5.95 -52.30 -3.40
N SER A 61 -5.17 -53.35 -3.63
CA SER A 61 -5.39 -54.40 -4.64
C SER A 61 -4.88 -53.96 -6.01
N LEU A 62 -3.65 -54.40 -6.27
CA LEU A 62 -2.91 -54.35 -7.52
C LEU A 62 -3.35 -55.53 -8.41
N ALA A 63 -3.79 -55.29 -9.65
CA ALA A 63 -3.68 -56.26 -10.76
C ALA A 63 -4.07 -55.66 -12.13
N CYS A 64 -3.12 -55.75 -13.08
CA CYS A 64 -3.30 -56.08 -14.50
C CYS A 64 -4.01 -55.06 -15.43
N VAL A 65 -3.64 -54.80 -16.69
CA VAL A 65 -2.70 -55.44 -17.64
C VAL A 65 -2.49 -54.50 -18.84
N ALA A 66 -1.26 -54.56 -19.37
CA ALA A 66 -0.79 -54.38 -20.75
C ALA A 66 -1.15 -53.14 -21.61
N ALA A 67 -0.04 -52.46 -21.96
CA ALA A 67 0.47 -52.22 -23.31
C ALA A 67 -0.31 -51.30 -24.24
N PHE A 68 0.23 -50.13 -24.56
CA PHE A 68 0.26 -49.62 -25.95
C PHE A 68 1.52 -48.75 -26.19
N PHE A 69 2.39 -49.26 -27.07
CA PHE A 69 3.23 -48.63 -28.09
C PHE A 69 4.36 -47.65 -27.76
N ALA A 70 5.53 -48.07 -28.26
CA ALA A 70 6.75 -47.34 -28.44
C ALA A 70 6.61 -46.17 -29.42
N ALA A 71 6.99 -44.98 -28.96
CA ALA A 71 7.59 -43.92 -29.76
C ALA A 71 8.56 -43.18 -28.82
N THR A 72 9.78 -43.69 -28.68
CA THR A 72 10.84 -43.02 -27.94
C THR A 72 11.37 -41.85 -28.76
N VAL A 73 10.63 -40.74 -28.77
CA VAL A 73 11.24 -39.44 -28.95
C VAL A 73 12.11 -39.22 -27.71
N LEU A 74 13.41 -39.07 -27.90
CA LEU A 74 14.33 -38.59 -26.86
C LEU A 74 14.00 -37.13 -26.56
N ALA A 75 12.85 -36.88 -25.93
CA ALA A 75 12.66 -35.69 -25.12
C ALA A 75 13.51 -35.94 -23.88
N THR A 76 14.76 -35.46 -23.91
CA THR A 76 15.53 -35.34 -22.67
C THR A 76 14.65 -34.56 -21.70
N PRO A 77 14.36 -35.08 -20.50
CA PRO A 77 13.72 -34.27 -19.49
C PRO A 77 14.64 -33.08 -19.29
N ILE A 78 14.16 -31.89 -19.68
CA ILE A 78 14.73 -30.66 -19.20
C ILE A 78 14.66 -30.81 -17.68
N PRO A 79 15.79 -30.82 -16.96
CA PRO A 79 15.76 -30.89 -15.51
C PRO A 79 14.80 -29.80 -15.02
N ASP A 80 13.91 -30.09 -14.08
CA ASP A 80 13.05 -29.05 -13.48
C ASP A 80 13.88 -27.90 -12.89
N ASP A 81 15.20 -28.12 -12.70
CA ASP A 81 16.21 -27.12 -12.34
C ASP A 81 16.56 -26.11 -13.47
N ALA A 82 16.12 -26.31 -14.71
CA ALA A 82 16.48 -25.45 -15.85
C ALA A 82 15.59 -24.21 -16.01
N LEU A 83 14.50 -24.10 -15.23
CA LEU A 83 13.79 -22.85 -15.04
C LEU A 83 14.14 -22.34 -13.64
N ALA A 84 15.28 -21.64 -13.54
CA ALA A 84 15.63 -20.93 -12.31
C ALA A 84 14.40 -20.17 -11.81
N LYS A 85 13.98 -20.43 -10.57
CA LYS A 85 12.86 -19.74 -9.94
C LYS A 85 13.10 -18.24 -10.12
N ARG A 86 12.21 -17.57 -10.87
CA ARG A 86 12.29 -16.12 -11.06
C ARG A 86 12.39 -15.47 -9.69
N GLU A 87 13.34 -14.56 -9.53
CA GLU A 87 13.44 -13.78 -8.30
C GLU A 87 12.08 -13.13 -8.03
N ASP A 88 11.56 -13.28 -6.82
CA ASP A 88 10.28 -12.70 -6.42
C ASP A 88 10.45 -11.29 -5.82
N ARG A 89 11.71 -10.86 -5.68
CA ARG A 89 12.14 -9.57 -5.14
C ARG A 89 13.58 -9.28 -5.53
N GLY A 90 13.98 -8.02 -5.52
CA GLY A 90 15.36 -7.64 -5.82
C GLY A 90 15.57 -6.13 -5.74
N HIS A 91 16.67 -5.66 -6.35
CA HIS A 91 16.95 -4.24 -6.50
C HIS A 91 17.73 -3.95 -7.78
N TYR A 92 17.61 -2.71 -8.27
CA TYR A 92 18.38 -2.18 -9.39
C TYR A 92 18.33 -0.65 -9.38
N THR A 93 19.16 0.00 -10.19
CA THR A 93 19.21 1.47 -10.27
C THR A 93 18.17 2.00 -11.27
N VAL A 94 17.38 2.99 -10.85
CA VAL A 94 16.46 3.75 -11.69
C VAL A 94 16.89 5.21 -11.68
N SER A 95 17.40 5.70 -12.80
CA SER A 95 17.96 7.05 -12.89
C SER A 95 16.91 8.11 -12.52
N GLY A 96 17.26 8.99 -11.58
CA GLY A 96 16.38 10.08 -11.12
C GLY A 96 15.39 9.70 -10.03
N LEU A 97 15.31 8.41 -9.64
CA LEU A 97 14.42 7.97 -8.56
C LEU A 97 14.72 8.67 -7.23
N GLY A 98 15.97 8.98 -6.93
CA GLY A 98 16.38 9.69 -5.72
C GLY A 98 15.73 11.07 -5.58
N TRP A 99 15.48 11.76 -6.70
CA TRP A 99 14.76 13.04 -6.73
C TRP A 99 13.30 12.87 -6.30
N HIS A 100 12.62 11.83 -6.78
CA HIS A 100 11.25 11.52 -6.39
C HIS A 100 11.14 11.09 -4.93
N LYS A 101 12.06 10.26 -4.44
CA LYS A 101 12.13 9.91 -3.02
C LYS A 101 12.28 11.16 -2.14
N LYS A 102 13.17 12.07 -2.54
CA LYS A 102 13.36 13.33 -1.82
C LYS A 102 12.10 14.20 -1.83
N ALA A 103 11.38 14.27 -2.95
CA ALA A 103 10.12 15.01 -3.03
C ALA A 103 9.05 14.46 -2.05
N ILE A 104 8.96 13.14 -1.89
CA ILE A 104 8.06 12.50 -0.89
C ILE A 104 8.48 12.87 0.54
N LEU A 105 9.78 12.78 0.85
CA LEU A 105 10.30 13.10 2.19
C LEU A 105 10.12 14.59 2.53
N ASP A 106 10.40 15.48 1.58
CA ASP A 106 10.22 16.93 1.74
C ASP A 106 8.73 17.30 1.91
N ALA A 107 7.82 16.49 1.36
CA ALA A 107 6.37 16.59 1.58
C ALA A 107 5.88 16.03 2.93
N GLY A 108 6.79 15.58 3.80
CA GLY A 108 6.49 15.03 5.12
C GLY A 108 6.27 13.52 5.13
N GLY A 109 6.61 12.82 4.04
CA GLY A 109 6.55 11.36 3.97
C GLY A 109 7.65 10.67 4.78
N ASN A 110 7.53 9.36 4.96
CA ASN A 110 8.47 8.51 5.68
C ASN A 110 8.91 7.28 4.84
N SER A 111 9.67 6.36 5.44
CA SER A 111 10.14 5.15 4.73
C SER A 111 9.01 4.24 4.26
N LEU A 112 7.87 4.21 4.94
CA LEU A 112 6.68 3.48 4.50
C LEU A 112 6.09 4.12 3.24
N ASP A 113 6.00 5.44 3.18
CA ASP A 113 5.52 6.18 2.00
C ASP A 113 6.41 5.87 0.78
N LEU A 114 7.74 5.93 0.97
CA LEU A 114 8.70 5.53 -0.08
C LEU A 114 8.48 4.09 -0.53
N ALA A 115 8.28 3.16 0.40
CA ALA A 115 8.09 1.75 0.08
C ALA A 115 6.80 1.47 -0.69
N ILE A 116 5.70 2.16 -0.35
CA ILE A 116 4.44 2.07 -1.07
C ILE A 116 4.63 2.60 -2.49
N ALA A 117 5.11 3.85 -2.65
CA ALA A 117 5.30 4.44 -3.97
C ALA A 117 6.23 3.61 -4.88
N MET A 118 7.29 3.02 -4.29
CA MET A 118 8.26 2.20 -5.01
C MET A 118 7.67 0.87 -5.52
N LEU A 119 6.70 0.33 -4.80
CA LEU A 119 5.97 -0.86 -5.23
C LEU A 119 4.98 -0.53 -6.34
N GLU A 120 4.35 0.65 -6.30
CA GLU A 120 3.28 1.06 -7.22
C GLU A 120 3.78 1.53 -8.59
N ILE A 121 4.92 2.26 -8.62
CA ILE A 121 5.47 2.86 -9.84
C ILE A 121 7.00 2.70 -9.82
N GLU A 122 7.56 2.22 -10.93
CA GLU A 122 8.98 1.89 -11.02
C GLU A 122 9.91 3.07 -10.72
N ASP A 123 9.60 4.24 -11.27
CA ASP A 123 10.40 5.46 -11.16
C ASP A 123 9.73 6.55 -10.31
N MET A 124 8.60 6.24 -9.66
CA MET A 124 7.79 7.20 -8.92
C MET A 124 7.36 8.41 -9.78
N ASN A 125 7.12 8.20 -11.08
CA ASN A 125 6.58 9.21 -11.98
C ASN A 125 5.11 8.91 -12.33
N THR A 126 4.21 9.80 -11.90
CA THR A 126 2.76 9.65 -12.13
C THR A 126 2.36 9.76 -13.61
N GLY A 127 3.22 10.32 -14.46
CA GLY A 127 3.01 10.39 -15.91
C GLY A 127 3.22 9.05 -16.64
N HIS A 128 3.74 8.02 -15.98
CA HIS A 128 4.11 6.75 -16.60
C HIS A 128 3.11 5.61 -16.37
N TYR A 129 2.02 5.85 -15.65
CA TYR A 129 0.88 4.94 -15.63
C TYR A 129 -0.34 5.58 -16.32
N PRO A 130 -1.24 4.78 -16.94
CA PRO A 130 -2.44 5.32 -17.60
C PRO A 130 -3.27 6.18 -16.65
N TYR A 131 -3.97 7.19 -17.15
CA TYR A 131 -4.83 8.02 -16.30
C TYR A 131 -5.83 7.16 -15.50
N GLY A 132 -5.91 7.40 -14.19
CA GLY A 132 -6.72 6.58 -13.28
C GLY A 132 -6.25 5.13 -13.15
N ASP A 133 -5.05 4.78 -13.61
CA ASP A 133 -4.56 3.40 -13.80
C ASP A 133 -5.49 2.57 -14.73
N GLY A 134 -6.13 3.25 -15.69
CA GLY A 134 -7.14 2.63 -16.57
C GLY A 134 -8.47 2.33 -15.90
N LYS A 135 -8.65 2.77 -14.65
CA LYS A 135 -9.88 2.60 -13.86
C LYS A 135 -10.66 3.92 -13.78
N THR A 136 -11.92 3.83 -13.39
CA THR A 136 -12.84 4.97 -13.25
C THR A 136 -13.58 4.89 -11.92
N TYR A 137 -14.25 5.99 -11.54
CA TYR A 137 -15.08 6.05 -10.33
C TYR A 137 -14.29 5.69 -9.06
N ASP A 138 -14.87 4.98 -8.10
CA ASP A 138 -14.21 4.64 -6.83
C ASP A 138 -12.93 3.81 -7.01
N ALA A 139 -12.75 3.15 -8.15
CA ALA A 139 -11.55 2.36 -8.45
C ALA A 139 -10.42 3.18 -9.10
N ALA A 140 -10.67 4.41 -9.57
CA ALA A 140 -9.65 5.22 -10.22
C ALA A 140 -8.48 5.53 -9.28
N ASN A 141 -7.25 5.32 -9.75
CA ASN A 141 -6.03 5.50 -8.95
C ASN A 141 -5.28 6.80 -9.29
N PHE A 142 -4.84 7.51 -8.24
CA PHE A 142 -4.14 8.79 -8.35
C PHE A 142 -2.89 8.87 -7.48
N GLY A 143 -1.96 9.74 -7.88
CA GLY A 143 -0.74 10.02 -7.15
C GLY A 143 0.31 8.91 -7.24
N LEU A 144 1.41 9.13 -6.54
CA LEU A 144 2.57 8.25 -6.42
C LEU A 144 2.21 6.92 -5.76
N PHE A 145 1.21 6.94 -4.86
CA PHE A 145 0.77 5.74 -4.15
C PHE A 145 -0.35 5.00 -4.87
N LYS A 146 -0.84 5.48 -6.03
CA LYS A 146 -2.02 4.94 -6.72
C LYS A 146 -3.25 4.80 -5.80
N GLN A 147 -3.53 5.81 -4.98
CA GLN A 147 -4.67 5.81 -4.06
C GLN A 147 -5.99 5.75 -4.84
N ASN A 148 -6.89 4.84 -4.47
CA ASN A 148 -8.19 4.76 -5.13
C ASN A 148 -9.15 5.84 -4.63
N TRP A 149 -10.00 6.35 -5.53
CA TRP A 149 -10.97 7.40 -5.22
C TRP A 149 -11.94 7.04 -4.09
N GLY A 150 -12.34 5.77 -4.00
CA GLY A 150 -13.27 5.28 -2.98
C GLY A 150 -12.75 5.49 -1.56
N LEU A 151 -11.43 5.34 -1.33
CA LEU A 151 -10.80 5.75 -0.08
C LEU A 151 -10.74 7.27 0.02
N LEU A 152 -10.17 7.94 -0.99
CA LEU A 152 -9.89 9.39 -0.95
C LEU A 152 -11.13 10.20 -0.55
N ARG A 153 -12.29 9.92 -1.17
CA ARG A 153 -13.54 10.65 -0.90
C ARG A 153 -14.15 10.38 0.48
N VAL A 154 -13.62 9.42 1.24
CA VAL A 154 -14.06 9.10 2.60
C VAL A 154 -13.14 9.73 3.65
N CYS A 155 -11.83 9.78 3.39
CA CYS A 155 -10.85 10.11 4.42
C CYS A 155 -9.89 11.27 4.13
N ALA A 156 -9.67 11.66 2.87
CA ALA A 156 -8.68 12.69 2.53
C ALA A 156 -9.19 14.11 2.81
N SER A 157 -9.19 14.47 4.09
CA SER A 157 -9.78 15.69 4.63
C SER A 157 -9.02 16.95 4.26
N ARG A 158 -7.67 16.93 4.31
CA ARG A 158 -6.82 18.12 4.09
C ARG A 158 -6.92 18.70 2.68
N TYR A 159 -7.36 17.90 1.71
CA TYR A 159 -7.54 18.30 0.31
C TYR A 159 -9.00 18.30 -0.13
N GLY A 160 -9.94 18.26 0.82
CA GLY A 160 -11.36 18.51 0.57
C GLY A 160 -12.06 17.42 -0.24
N PHE A 161 -11.58 16.16 -0.19
CA PHE A 161 -12.24 15.07 -0.88
C PHE A 161 -13.37 14.43 -0.08
N VAL A 162 -13.31 14.52 1.26
CA VAL A 162 -14.31 13.95 2.15
C VAL A 162 -15.72 14.42 1.77
N GLY A 163 -16.61 13.48 1.48
CA GLY A 163 -18.01 13.73 1.15
C GLY A 163 -18.30 13.99 -0.33
N LYS A 164 -17.28 14.02 -1.20
CA LYS A 164 -17.50 14.05 -2.66
C LYS A 164 -18.15 12.77 -3.16
N SER A 165 -18.88 12.87 -4.26
CA SER A 165 -19.51 11.71 -4.91
C SER A 165 -18.51 10.87 -5.69
N GLU A 166 -18.88 9.62 -5.97
CA GLU A 166 -18.14 8.72 -6.86
C GLU A 166 -17.91 9.32 -8.25
N SER A 167 -18.91 10.02 -8.80
CA SER A 167 -18.80 10.68 -10.11
C SER A 167 -17.78 11.82 -10.17
N GLN A 168 -17.35 12.35 -9.02
CA GLN A 168 -16.34 13.39 -8.90
C GLN A 168 -14.90 12.83 -8.88
N TRP A 169 -14.69 11.56 -9.25
CA TRP A 169 -13.38 10.90 -9.19
C TRP A 169 -12.25 11.65 -9.90
N ASN A 170 -12.53 12.42 -10.95
CA ASN A 170 -11.54 13.24 -11.63
C ASN A 170 -10.91 14.33 -10.75
N ASP A 171 -11.56 14.72 -9.65
CA ASP A 171 -10.99 15.67 -8.68
C ASP A 171 -9.71 15.12 -8.02
N GLY A 172 -9.55 13.78 -7.99
CA GLY A 172 -8.34 13.11 -7.51
C GLY A 172 -7.10 13.37 -8.38
N ALA A 173 -7.25 13.84 -9.62
CA ALA A 173 -6.13 14.08 -10.53
C ALA A 173 -5.12 15.12 -10.04
N ILE A 174 -5.52 16.00 -9.11
CA ILE A 174 -4.60 16.95 -8.46
C ILE A 174 -3.43 16.24 -7.75
N LEU A 175 -3.62 15.00 -7.29
CA LEU A 175 -2.56 14.23 -6.63
C LEU A 175 -1.43 13.84 -7.60
N ASN A 176 -1.70 13.79 -8.91
CA ASN A 176 -0.69 13.44 -9.91
C ASN A 176 0.39 14.52 -10.07
N SER A 177 0.09 15.78 -9.73
CA SER A 177 1.01 16.91 -9.86
C SER A 177 1.35 17.60 -8.55
N ASN A 178 0.77 17.15 -7.43
CA ASN A 178 0.97 17.75 -6.11
C ASN A 178 1.34 16.68 -5.07
N VAL A 179 2.65 16.48 -4.86
CA VAL A 179 3.18 15.50 -3.91
C VAL A 179 2.76 15.78 -2.46
N TYR A 180 2.60 17.06 -2.06
CA TYR A 180 2.10 17.42 -0.73
C TYR A 180 0.65 17.00 -0.56
N ALA A 181 -0.16 17.10 -1.62
CA ALA A 181 -1.54 16.62 -1.63
C ALA A 181 -1.63 15.12 -1.50
N ASP A 182 -0.78 14.42 -2.24
CA ASP A 182 -0.77 12.97 -2.27
C ASP A 182 -0.36 12.38 -0.93
N VAL A 183 0.78 12.83 -0.38
CA VAL A 183 1.27 12.42 0.94
C VAL A 183 0.24 12.73 2.01
N ALA A 184 -0.30 13.95 2.05
CA ALA A 184 -1.31 14.31 3.04
C ALA A 184 -2.56 13.43 2.97
N SER A 185 -3.07 13.17 1.77
CA SER A 185 -4.27 12.34 1.56
C SER A 185 -4.03 10.89 2.03
N ARG A 186 -2.84 10.34 1.77
CA ARG A 186 -2.46 9.00 2.21
C ARG A 186 -2.39 8.89 3.73
N TRP A 187 -1.80 9.89 4.38
CA TRP A 187 -1.73 9.99 5.84
C TRP A 187 -3.12 10.14 6.47
N ASP A 188 -3.98 11.00 5.91
CA ASP A 188 -5.37 11.16 6.39
C ASP A 188 -6.12 9.82 6.34
N CYS A 189 -5.97 9.11 5.22
CA CYS A 189 -6.64 7.84 5.00
C CYS A 189 -6.13 6.72 5.88
N GLN A 190 -4.83 6.62 6.11
CA GLN A 190 -4.31 5.63 7.04
C GLN A 190 -4.68 5.95 8.49
N ASN A 191 -4.73 7.22 8.88
CA ASN A 191 -5.19 7.62 10.21
C ASN A 191 -6.67 7.31 10.42
N TYR A 192 -7.50 7.50 9.39
CA TYR A 192 -8.94 7.23 9.45
C TYR A 192 -9.23 5.72 9.58
N TYR A 193 -8.64 4.89 8.71
CA TYR A 193 -8.92 3.46 8.70
C TYR A 193 -8.09 2.65 9.70
N GLY A 194 -6.93 3.17 10.12
CA GLY A 194 -5.88 2.41 10.77
C GLY A 194 -5.05 1.61 9.76
N TYR A 195 -3.85 1.20 10.18
CA TYR A 195 -2.84 0.58 9.33
C TYR A 195 -3.36 -0.61 8.50
N ASP A 196 -4.00 -1.59 9.14
CA ASP A 196 -4.44 -2.82 8.46
C ASP A 196 -5.59 -2.59 7.48
N LYS A 197 -6.61 -1.84 7.89
CA LYS A 197 -7.76 -1.56 7.02
C LYS A 197 -7.37 -0.61 5.88
N TRP A 198 -6.42 0.29 6.09
CA TRP A 198 -5.89 1.11 5.00
C TRP A 198 -5.24 0.24 3.94
N PHE A 199 -4.36 -0.70 4.30
CA PHE A 199 -3.77 -1.63 3.33
C PHE A 199 -4.82 -2.44 2.59
N ALA A 200 -5.85 -2.90 3.30
CA ALA A 200 -6.93 -3.65 2.71
C ALA A 200 -7.76 -2.82 1.70
N GLY A 201 -8.16 -1.61 2.09
CA GLY A 201 -8.91 -0.71 1.23
C GLY A 201 -8.07 -0.14 0.09
N HIS A 202 -6.77 0.05 0.31
CA HIS A 202 -5.83 0.52 -0.71
C HIS A 202 -5.70 -0.54 -1.79
N ARG A 203 -5.50 -1.79 -1.37
CA ARG A 203 -5.36 -2.93 -2.27
C ARG A 203 -6.64 -3.25 -3.02
N ASN A 204 -7.78 -3.38 -2.33
CA ASN A 204 -8.99 -3.97 -2.92
C ASN A 204 -10.28 -3.18 -2.64
N GLY A 205 -10.15 -1.86 -2.45
CA GLY A 205 -11.26 -0.93 -2.29
C GLY A 205 -12.25 -1.34 -1.19
N ALA A 206 -13.55 -1.12 -1.45
CA ALA A 206 -14.63 -1.45 -0.53
C ALA A 206 -14.65 -2.94 -0.13
N SER A 207 -14.32 -3.84 -1.07
CA SER A 207 -14.30 -5.28 -0.78
C SER A 207 -13.14 -5.68 0.15
N GLY A 208 -11.99 -5.02 0.02
CA GLY A 208 -10.88 -5.17 0.96
C GLY A 208 -11.22 -4.64 2.35
N LEU A 209 -11.90 -3.48 2.44
CA LEU A 209 -12.37 -2.96 3.73
C LEU A 209 -13.34 -3.92 4.44
N ALA A 210 -14.17 -4.65 3.69
CA ALA A 210 -15.08 -5.66 4.21
C ALA A 210 -14.36 -6.95 4.65
N ASN A 211 -13.25 -7.31 4.00
CA ASN A 211 -12.45 -8.49 4.33
C ASN A 211 -10.93 -8.17 4.33
N PRO A 212 -10.39 -7.58 5.41
CA PRO A 212 -9.06 -6.97 5.39
C PRO A 212 -7.89 -7.96 5.53
N TYR A 213 -8.17 -9.25 5.71
CA TYR A 213 -7.16 -10.26 6.00
C TYR A 213 -7.06 -11.36 4.93
N THR A 214 -7.43 -11.05 3.68
CA THR A 214 -7.20 -11.99 2.57
C THR A 214 -5.70 -12.18 2.31
N GLN A 215 -5.35 -13.33 1.73
CA GLN A 215 -3.96 -13.63 1.39
C GLN A 215 -3.34 -12.59 0.44
N ASP A 216 -4.11 -12.08 -0.52
CA ASP A 216 -3.66 -11.04 -1.45
C ASP A 216 -3.27 -9.74 -0.73
N ILE A 217 -4.11 -9.28 0.20
CA ILE A 217 -3.84 -8.09 1.03
C ILE A 217 -2.59 -8.31 1.89
N GLN A 218 -2.45 -9.49 2.50
CA GLN A 218 -1.27 -9.81 3.30
C GLN A 218 0.01 -9.91 2.45
N ASN A 219 -0.07 -10.42 1.23
CA ASN A 219 1.06 -10.46 0.30
C ASN A 219 1.51 -9.05 -0.09
N TYR A 220 0.58 -8.17 -0.47
CA TYR A 220 0.87 -6.77 -0.79
C TYR A 220 1.47 -6.04 0.42
N LYS A 221 0.85 -6.15 1.60
CA LYS A 221 1.35 -5.55 2.84
C LYS A 221 2.77 -6.03 3.19
N SER A 222 3.02 -7.34 3.07
CA SER A 222 4.33 -7.92 3.36
C SER A 222 5.40 -7.47 2.34
N ALA A 223 5.02 -7.28 1.08
CA ALA A 223 5.90 -6.74 0.05
C ALA A 223 6.34 -5.32 0.38
N VAL A 224 5.39 -4.43 0.74
CA VAL A 224 5.70 -3.06 1.18
C VAL A 224 6.61 -3.07 2.41
N GLN A 225 6.31 -3.89 3.41
CA GLN A 225 7.15 -3.99 4.61
C GLN A 225 8.56 -4.53 4.33
N TRP A 226 8.72 -5.42 3.35
CA TRP A 226 10.04 -5.89 2.92
C TRP A 226 10.84 -4.76 2.27
N ILE A 227 10.23 -3.99 1.36
CA ILE A 227 10.84 -2.82 0.71
C ILE A 227 11.22 -1.78 1.78
N GLN A 228 10.31 -1.48 2.71
CA GLN A 228 10.58 -0.54 3.80
C GLN A 228 11.81 -0.95 4.61
N LYS A 229 11.93 -2.24 4.97
CA LYS A 229 13.12 -2.76 5.66
C LYS A 229 14.41 -2.56 4.86
N GLN A 230 14.37 -2.66 3.53
CA GLN A 230 15.55 -2.39 2.71
C GLN A 230 15.92 -0.92 2.76
N ILE A 231 14.94 -0.01 2.60
CA ILE A 231 15.15 1.44 2.68
C ILE A 231 15.71 1.85 4.06
N ASP A 232 15.21 1.25 5.14
CA ASP A 232 15.66 1.57 6.50
C ASP A 232 17.00 0.91 6.87
N SER A 233 17.50 -0.05 6.08
CA SER A 233 18.78 -0.71 6.32
C SER A 233 20.00 0.19 6.05
N ASN A 234 19.86 1.20 5.20
CA ASN A 234 20.90 2.16 4.90
C ASN A 234 20.29 3.51 4.53
N GLN A 235 20.71 4.57 5.22
CA GLN A 235 20.18 5.92 5.03
C GLN A 235 20.34 6.44 3.59
N SER A 236 21.34 5.98 2.83
CA SER A 236 21.49 6.37 1.42
C SER A 236 20.30 5.95 0.55
N TYR A 237 19.63 4.83 0.87
CA TYR A 237 18.51 4.31 0.10
C TYR A 237 17.27 5.20 0.14
N LYS A 238 17.20 6.15 1.07
CA LYS A 238 16.12 7.14 1.14
C LYS A 238 16.26 8.24 0.08
N THR A 239 17.43 8.39 -0.53
CA THR A 239 17.71 9.51 -1.44
C THR A 239 18.49 9.13 -2.70
N ASP A 240 18.99 7.90 -2.79
CA ASP A 240 19.67 7.40 -3.99
C ASP A 240 18.69 6.87 -5.05
N ASP A 241 19.25 6.40 -6.17
CA ASP A 241 18.50 5.86 -7.31
C ASP A 241 18.21 4.35 -7.18
N THR A 242 18.48 3.73 -6.03
CA THR A 242 18.24 2.29 -5.83
C THR A 242 16.75 2.02 -5.67
N ARG A 243 16.17 1.23 -6.57
CA ARG A 243 14.82 0.70 -6.44
C ARG A 243 14.87 -0.71 -5.84
N PHE A 244 14.08 -0.95 -4.80
CA PHE A 244 13.73 -2.30 -4.33
C PHE A 244 12.36 -2.70 -4.87
N TRP A 245 12.20 -3.94 -5.25
CA TRP A 245 10.94 -4.42 -5.83
C TRP A 245 10.57 -5.79 -5.29
N VAL A 246 9.28 -6.10 -5.35
CA VAL A 246 8.69 -7.40 -5.06
C VAL A 246 7.64 -7.66 -6.13
N SER A 247 7.59 -8.88 -6.68
CA SER A 247 6.56 -9.26 -7.64
C SER A 247 5.23 -9.46 -6.94
N VAL A 248 4.32 -8.49 -7.08
CA VAL A 248 2.93 -8.58 -6.62
C VAL A 248 2.02 -8.55 -7.83
N VAL A 249 1.05 -9.46 -7.88
CA VAL A 249 0.09 -9.55 -9.00
C VAL A 249 -0.77 -8.28 -9.03
N ALA A 250 -1.02 -7.69 -10.20
CA ALA A 250 -1.94 -6.56 -10.32
C ALA A 250 -3.41 -7.01 -10.22
N ILE A 251 -4.29 -6.14 -9.71
CA ILE A 251 -5.75 -6.35 -9.64
C ILE A 251 -6.52 -5.14 -10.15
#